data_AF-F8S943-F1
#
_entry.id   AF-F8S943-F1
#
_cell.length_a   1.000
_cell.length_b   1.000
_cell.length_c   1.000
_cell.angle_alpha   90.00
_cell.angle_beta   90.00
_cell.angle_gamma   90.00
#
_symmetry.space_group_name_H-M   'P 1'
#
loop_
_entity.id
_entity.type
_entity.pdbx_description
1 polymer ?
#
loop_
_entity_poly.entity_id
_entity_poly.type
_entity_poly.pdbx_seq_one_letter_code
_entity_poly.pdbx_strand_id
1 'polypeptide(L)'
;GHQGYEYVDLGRFWQIFLFIGLFLWLFLMVRALLPALRNPGPNRHLLALFVVASAAIGLFYGAGLMWGRQTHLAMAEYWRWWVIHLWVEGFFEVFATVVVAFLFTRMGLLRTGSATTAVIFSTAIFLGGGILGTMHHLYFTGTPTAVLALGATFSALEIVPLVLIGFEGYENLTLSRARPWVSAYRWPILFFVAVTFWNLVGAGLLGFLINPP
;
A
#
# COMPACT_ATOMS: atom_id res chain seq x y z
N GLY A 1 27.21 -9.07 -3.44
CA GLY A 1 27.39 -8.09 -4.53
C GLY A 1 26.37 -6.99 -4.37
N HIS A 2 26.61 -5.83 -4.98
CA HIS A 2 25.79 -4.62 -4.89
C HIS A 2 25.24 -4.26 -6.27
N GLN A 3 23.95 -3.92 -6.41
CA GLN A 3 23.35 -3.57 -7.71
C GLN A 3 23.62 -2.13 -8.13
N GLY A 4 23.80 -1.21 -7.16
CA GLY A 4 24.13 0.19 -7.44
C GLY A 4 22.91 1.07 -7.72
N TYR A 5 21.72 0.62 -7.32
CA TYR A 5 20.46 1.33 -7.47
C TYR A 5 19.80 1.40 -6.10
N GLU A 6 19.64 2.63 -5.59
CA GLU A 6 19.07 2.88 -4.28
C GLU A 6 17.73 2.16 -4.09
N TYR A 7 17.53 1.61 -2.88
CA TYR A 7 16.39 0.79 -2.44
C TYR A 7 16.34 -0.62 -3.04
N VAL A 8 17.14 -0.92 -4.07
CA VAL A 8 17.28 -2.26 -4.66
C VAL A 8 18.76 -2.65 -4.80
N ASP A 9 19.57 -2.20 -3.85
CA ASP A 9 21.03 -2.41 -3.79
C ASP A 9 21.43 -3.88 -3.61
N LEU A 10 20.51 -4.66 -3.04
CA LEU A 10 20.67 -6.08 -2.74
C LEU A 10 21.06 -6.87 -3.99
N GLY A 11 22.22 -7.54 -3.99
CA GLY A 11 22.65 -8.34 -5.14
C GLY A 11 21.62 -9.36 -5.63
N ARG A 12 21.57 -9.61 -6.95
CA ARG A 12 20.52 -10.39 -7.63
C ARG A 12 20.18 -11.74 -6.97
N PHE A 13 21.18 -12.48 -6.49
CA PHE A 13 20.96 -13.73 -5.77
C PHE A 13 20.07 -13.55 -4.54
N TRP A 14 20.40 -12.58 -3.69
CA TRP A 14 19.64 -12.29 -2.47
C TRP A 14 18.26 -11.73 -2.77
N GLN A 15 18.11 -10.99 -3.88
CA GLN A 15 16.83 -10.49 -4.34
C GLN A 15 15.89 -11.63 -4.76
N ILE A 16 16.40 -12.62 -5.49
CA ILE A 16 15.65 -13.84 -5.85
C ILE A 16 15.30 -14.63 -4.59
N PHE A 17 16.22 -14.74 -3.63
CA PHE A 17 15.97 -15.42 -2.36
C PHE A 17 14.83 -14.74 -1.56
N LEU A 18 14.83 -13.41 -1.49
CA LEU A 18 13.74 -12.64 -0.89
C LEU A 18 12.42 -12.88 -1.62
N PHE A 19 12.42 -12.89 -2.96
CA PHE A 19 11.23 -13.15 -3.75
C PHE A 19 10.63 -14.53 -3.47
N ILE A 20 11.47 -15.57 -3.35
CA ILE A 20 11.03 -16.91 -2.92
C ILE A 20 10.43 -16.86 -1.51
N GLY A 21 11.06 -16.12 -0.59
CA GLY A 21 10.53 -15.88 0.76
C GLY A 21 9.14 -15.25 0.76
N LEU A 22 8.89 -14.30 -0.14
CA LEU A 22 7.56 -13.67 -0.31
C LEU A 22 6.53 -14.67 -0.82
N PHE A 23 6.88 -15.58 -1.73
CA PHE A 23 5.95 -16.65 -2.15
C PHE A 23 5.67 -17.65 -1.05
N LEU A 24 6.68 -18.02 -0.25
CA LEU A 24 6.50 -18.88 0.92
C LEU A 24 5.56 -18.21 1.94
N TRP A 25 5.77 -16.93 2.22
CA TRP A 25 4.88 -16.14 3.07
C TRP A 25 3.45 -16.11 2.51
N LEU A 26 3.28 -15.81 1.23
CA LEU A 26 1.96 -15.77 0.57
C LEU A 26 1.24 -17.13 0.66
N PHE A 27 1.98 -18.22 0.44
CA PHE A 27 1.45 -19.57 0.60
C PHE A 27 0.95 -19.82 2.02
N LEU A 28 1.73 -19.46 3.04
CA LEU A 28 1.34 -19.61 4.44
C LEU A 28 0.10 -18.76 4.79
N MET A 29 0.02 -17.53 4.28
CA MET A 29 -1.12 -16.63 4.45
C MET A 29 -2.38 -17.24 3.84
N VAL A 30 -2.35 -17.63 2.56
CA VAL A 30 -3.50 -18.23 1.87
C VAL A 30 -3.93 -19.52 2.57
N ARG A 31 -2.98 -20.38 2.97
CA ARG A 31 -3.28 -21.63 3.70
C ARG A 31 -4.03 -21.37 5.00
N ALA A 32 -3.61 -20.37 5.78
CA ALA A 32 -4.25 -20.02 7.05
C ALA A 32 -5.66 -19.44 6.86
N LEU A 33 -5.90 -18.72 5.76
CA LEU A 33 -7.18 -18.08 5.47
C LEU A 33 -8.15 -18.97 4.70
N LEU A 34 -7.67 -20.05 4.09
CA LEU A 34 -8.46 -20.94 3.26
C LEU A 34 -9.76 -21.44 3.92
N PRO A 35 -9.80 -21.83 5.22
CA PRO A 35 -11.05 -22.21 5.88
C PRO A 35 -12.07 -21.07 5.94
N ALA A 36 -11.61 -19.84 6.20
CA ALA A 36 -12.45 -18.65 6.27
C ALA A 36 -12.93 -18.19 4.88
N LEU A 37 -12.15 -18.44 3.83
CA LEU A 37 -12.55 -18.19 2.44
C LEU A 37 -13.60 -19.19 1.95
N ARG A 38 -13.51 -20.46 2.39
CA ARG A 38 -14.48 -21.51 2.04
C ARG A 38 -15.82 -21.35 2.73
N ASN A 39 -15.82 -20.78 3.94
CA ASN A 39 -17.03 -20.49 4.71
C ASN A 39 -17.16 -18.98 4.93
N PRO A 40 -17.51 -18.20 3.89
CA PRO A 40 -17.48 -16.75 3.95
C PRO A 40 -18.58 -16.22 4.88
N GLY A 41 -18.15 -15.59 5.99
CA GLY A 41 -19.03 -14.84 6.88
C GLY A 41 -19.31 -13.40 6.39
N PRO A 42 -19.87 -12.54 7.25
CA PRO A 42 -20.20 -11.15 6.90
C PRO A 42 -19.00 -10.31 6.40
N ASN A 43 -17.77 -10.65 6.81
CA ASN A 43 -16.54 -9.94 6.45
C ASN A 43 -15.89 -10.46 5.15
N ARG A 44 -16.60 -11.23 4.32
CA ARG A 44 -16.03 -11.89 3.13
C ARG A 44 -15.31 -10.94 2.16
N HIS A 45 -15.83 -9.72 2.01
CA HIS A 45 -15.28 -8.74 1.08
C HIS A 45 -13.94 -8.17 1.58
N LEU A 46 -13.85 -7.83 2.87
CA LEU A 46 -12.58 -7.46 3.51
C LEU A 46 -11.57 -8.60 3.48
N LEU A 47 -12.01 -9.83 3.74
CA LEU A 47 -11.15 -11.02 3.66
C LEU A 47 -10.62 -11.27 2.25
N ALA A 48 -11.48 -11.14 1.23
CA ALA A 48 -11.06 -11.28 -0.17
C ALA A 48 -10.05 -10.20 -0.55
N LEU A 49 -10.32 -8.94 -0.18
CA LEU A 49 -9.42 -7.83 -0.47
C LEU A 49 -8.06 -7.99 0.25
N PHE A 50 -8.08 -8.53 1.47
CA PHE A 50 -6.86 -8.85 2.22
C PHE A 50 -5.98 -9.87 1.48
N VAL A 51 -6.60 -10.91 0.93
CA VAL A 51 -5.90 -11.94 0.15
C VAL A 51 -5.36 -11.36 -1.15
N VAL A 52 -6.14 -10.53 -1.84
CA VAL A 52 -5.71 -9.85 -3.07
C VAL A 52 -4.52 -8.92 -2.78
N ALA A 53 -4.58 -8.10 -1.73
CA ALA A 53 -3.49 -7.22 -1.33
C ALA A 53 -2.23 -8.01 -0.94
N SER A 54 -2.40 -9.13 -0.21
CA SER A 54 -1.29 -10.03 0.14
C SER A 54 -0.64 -10.63 -1.12
N ALA A 55 -1.45 -11.05 -2.08
CA ALA A 55 -0.96 -11.57 -3.35
C ALA A 55 -0.22 -10.49 -4.14
N ALA A 56 -0.71 -9.25 -4.16
CA ALA A 56 -0.05 -8.14 -4.82
C ALA A 56 1.36 -7.88 -4.23
N ILE A 57 1.50 -7.91 -2.89
CA ILE A 57 2.82 -7.83 -2.24
C ILE A 57 3.73 -8.99 -2.69
N GLY A 58 3.22 -10.22 -2.73
CA GLY A 58 4.04 -11.36 -3.15
C GLY A 58 4.51 -11.26 -4.60
N LEU A 59 3.59 -10.89 -5.51
CA LEU A 59 3.79 -10.96 -6.95
C LEU A 59 4.57 -9.77 -7.51
N PHE A 60 4.24 -8.55 -7.09
CA PHE A 60 4.77 -7.33 -7.74
C PHE A 60 6.22 -7.02 -7.37
N TYR A 61 6.77 -7.65 -6.32
CA TYR A 61 8.22 -7.63 -6.10
C TYR A 61 8.99 -8.23 -7.30
N GLY A 62 8.34 -9.08 -8.11
CA GLY A 62 8.90 -9.65 -9.33
C GLY A 62 9.27 -8.60 -10.39
N ALA A 63 8.66 -7.41 -10.39
CA ALA A 63 9.08 -6.29 -11.24
C ALA A 63 10.56 -5.91 -10.99
N GLY A 64 11.03 -6.18 -9.77
CA GLY A 64 12.42 -6.05 -9.35
C GLY A 64 13.43 -6.88 -10.16
N LEU A 65 12.96 -7.88 -10.91
CA LEU A 65 13.78 -8.82 -11.67
C LEU A 65 13.91 -8.45 -13.16
N MET A 66 13.24 -7.38 -13.60
CA MET A 66 13.09 -7.04 -15.01
C MET A 66 14.27 -6.29 -15.64
N TRP A 67 15.30 -5.92 -14.85
CA TRP A 67 16.54 -5.31 -15.35
C TRP A 67 17.76 -6.20 -15.13
N GLY A 68 18.78 -6.01 -15.96
CA GLY A 68 20.09 -6.63 -15.83
C GLY A 68 21.20 -5.59 -15.72
N ARG A 69 22.45 -6.05 -15.70
CA ARG A 69 23.63 -5.17 -15.58
C ARG A 69 23.81 -4.23 -16.78
N GLN A 70 23.34 -4.63 -17.96
CA GLN A 70 23.49 -3.86 -19.22
C GLN A 70 22.17 -3.26 -19.73
N THR A 71 21.13 -3.23 -18.89
CA THR A 71 19.86 -2.60 -19.26
C THR A 71 20.04 -1.08 -19.35
N HIS A 72 19.41 -0.45 -20.34
CA HIS A 72 19.41 1.00 -20.48
C HIS A 72 18.88 1.66 -19.21
N LEU A 73 19.54 2.73 -18.74
CA LEU A 73 19.24 3.36 -17.45
C LEU A 73 17.77 3.78 -17.32
N ALA A 74 17.19 4.40 -18.35
CA ALA A 74 15.77 4.79 -18.34
C ALA A 74 14.82 3.59 -18.13
N MET A 75 15.16 2.41 -18.66
CA MET A 75 14.36 1.20 -18.45
C MET A 75 14.61 0.58 -17.07
N ALA A 76 15.83 0.68 -16.54
CA ALA A 76 16.12 0.26 -15.18
C ALA A 76 15.36 1.13 -14.16
N GLU A 77 15.35 2.46 -14.34
CA GLU A 77 14.56 3.40 -13.53
C GLU A 77 13.07 3.08 -13.61
N TYR A 78 12.51 2.86 -14.81
CA TYR A 78 11.12 2.45 -14.97
C TYR A 78 10.76 1.26 -14.08
N TRP A 79 11.48 0.14 -14.18
CA TRP A 79 11.18 -1.05 -13.36
C TRP A 79 11.54 -0.88 -11.88
N ARG A 80 12.52 -0.04 -11.55
CA ARG A 80 12.89 0.27 -10.17
C ARG A 80 11.72 0.92 -9.43
N TRP A 81 11.04 1.87 -10.08
CA TRP A 81 9.88 2.56 -9.48
C TRP A 81 8.63 1.69 -9.36
N TRP A 82 8.51 0.60 -10.13
CA TRP A 82 7.50 -0.42 -9.85
C TRP A 82 7.70 -1.11 -8.49
N VAL A 83 8.95 -1.25 -8.04
CA VAL A 83 9.24 -1.82 -6.71
C VAL A 83 9.12 -0.76 -5.62
N ILE A 84 9.64 0.44 -5.86
CA ILE A 84 9.70 1.46 -4.81
C ILE A 84 8.33 2.10 -4.62
N HIS A 85 7.78 2.71 -5.68
CA HIS A 85 6.51 3.41 -5.56
C HIS A 85 5.36 2.39 -5.60
N LEU A 86 5.20 1.61 -6.67
CA LEU A 86 4.00 0.78 -6.76
C LEU A 86 3.96 -0.37 -5.73
N TRP A 87 5.09 -1.02 -5.45
CA TRP A 87 5.12 -2.11 -4.46
C TRP A 87 5.17 -1.63 -3.01
N VAL A 88 6.07 -0.70 -2.63
CA VAL A 88 6.13 -0.19 -1.25
C VAL A 88 4.97 0.75 -0.93
N GLU A 89 4.79 1.81 -1.71
CA GLU A 89 3.73 2.81 -1.46
C GLU A 89 2.36 2.24 -1.82
N GLY A 90 2.19 1.73 -3.04
CA GLY A 90 0.92 1.20 -3.54
C GLY A 90 0.36 0.01 -2.74
N PHE A 91 1.03 -1.15 -2.81
CA PHE A 91 0.42 -2.39 -2.30
C PHE A 91 0.49 -2.55 -0.78
N PHE A 92 1.55 -2.07 -0.10
CA PHE A 92 1.57 -2.14 1.36
C PHE A 92 0.55 -1.19 2.00
N GLU A 93 0.25 -0.04 1.41
CA GLU A 93 -0.78 0.85 1.95
C GLU A 93 -2.17 0.21 1.86
N VAL A 94 -2.51 -0.40 0.72
CA VAL A 94 -3.76 -1.16 0.58
C VAL A 94 -3.80 -2.31 1.58
N PHE A 95 -2.72 -3.08 1.73
CA PHE A 95 -2.63 -4.16 2.69
C PHE A 95 -2.83 -3.68 4.14
N ALA A 96 -2.11 -2.64 4.56
CA ALA A 96 -2.19 -2.06 5.89
C ALA A 96 -3.60 -1.54 6.19
N THR A 97 -4.20 -0.83 5.23
CA THR A 97 -5.56 -0.29 5.32
C THR A 97 -6.58 -1.40 5.53
N VAL A 98 -6.49 -2.49 4.76
CA VAL A 98 -7.39 -3.64 4.90
C VAL A 98 -7.20 -4.34 6.25
N VAL A 99 -5.95 -4.50 6.72
CA VAL A 99 -5.64 -5.09 8.04
C VAL A 99 -6.28 -4.26 9.15
N VAL A 100 -6.06 -2.94 9.13
CA VAL A 100 -6.57 -2.04 10.17
C VAL A 100 -8.10 -2.06 10.19
N ALA A 101 -8.74 -1.96 9.03
CA ALA A 101 -10.20 -2.04 8.93
C ALA A 101 -10.72 -3.42 9.40
N PHE A 102 -10.05 -4.50 9.05
CA PHE A 102 -10.40 -5.84 9.53
C PHE A 102 -10.27 -5.93 11.06
N LEU A 103 -9.17 -5.48 11.66
CA LEU A 103 -8.99 -5.49 13.11
C LEU A 103 -10.03 -4.62 13.82
N PHE A 104 -10.32 -3.43 13.30
CA PHE A 104 -11.27 -2.50 13.91
C PHE A 104 -12.71 -3.01 13.82
N THR A 105 -13.08 -3.68 12.74
CA THR A 105 -14.39 -4.36 12.65
C THR A 105 -14.47 -5.55 13.60
N ARG A 106 -13.38 -6.33 13.79
CA ARG A 106 -13.33 -7.45 14.74
C ARG A 106 -13.36 -7.00 16.21
N MET A 107 -12.82 -5.83 16.51
CA MET A 107 -12.90 -5.19 17.83
C MET A 107 -14.24 -4.48 18.08
N GLY A 108 -15.13 -4.42 17.07
CA GLY A 108 -16.42 -3.73 17.18
C GLY A 108 -16.30 -2.20 17.22
N LEU A 109 -15.18 -1.65 16.74
CA LEU A 109 -14.95 -0.21 16.61
C LEU A 109 -15.53 0.35 15.30
N LEU A 110 -15.59 -0.48 14.25
CA LEU A 110 -16.19 -0.11 12.96
C LEU A 110 -17.30 -1.10 12.58
N ARG A 111 -18.34 -0.61 11.90
CA ARG A 111 -19.34 -1.46 11.26
C ARG A 111 -18.76 -2.09 9.99
N THR A 112 -18.92 -3.41 9.82
CA THR A 112 -18.39 -4.14 8.66
C THR A 112 -18.79 -3.50 7.33
N GLY A 113 -20.05 -3.08 7.17
CA GLY A 113 -20.52 -2.45 5.92
C GLY A 113 -19.79 -1.16 5.59
N SER A 114 -19.70 -0.22 6.55
CA SER A 114 -19.00 1.07 6.37
C SER A 114 -17.53 0.83 6.05
N ALA A 115 -16.85 0.02 6.86
CA ALA A 115 -15.44 -0.28 6.68
C ALA A 115 -15.15 -0.94 5.33
N THR A 116 -16.01 -1.86 4.88
CA THR A 116 -15.84 -2.52 3.57
C THR A 116 -15.94 -1.50 2.44
N THR A 117 -16.98 -0.65 2.44
CA THR A 117 -17.17 0.36 1.40
C THR A 117 -16.04 1.37 1.39
N ALA A 118 -15.65 1.89 2.57
CA ALA A 118 -14.58 2.86 2.70
C ALA A 118 -13.24 2.32 2.19
N VAL A 119 -12.87 1.09 2.56
CA VAL A 119 -11.62 0.46 2.13
C VAL A 119 -11.63 0.18 0.63
N ILE A 120 -12.73 -0.34 0.06
CA ILE A 120 -12.81 -0.59 -1.39
C ILE A 120 -12.72 0.72 -2.17
N PHE A 121 -13.42 1.76 -1.72
CA PHE A 121 -13.40 3.08 -2.35
C PHE A 121 -12.00 3.72 -2.29
N SER A 122 -11.39 3.71 -1.09
CA SER A 122 -10.02 4.20 -0.89
C SER A 122 -9.02 3.43 -1.76
N THR A 123 -9.11 2.09 -1.79
CA THR A 123 -8.26 1.24 -2.63
C THR A 123 -8.41 1.57 -4.11
N ALA A 124 -9.63 1.80 -4.60
CA ALA A 124 -9.88 2.10 -6.01
C ALA A 124 -9.27 3.44 -6.42
N ILE A 125 -9.42 4.48 -5.60
CA ILE A 125 -8.83 5.80 -5.87
C ILE A 125 -7.31 5.72 -5.76
N PHE A 126 -6.80 5.10 -4.69
CA PHE A 126 -5.38 5.02 -4.42
C PHE A 126 -4.64 4.24 -5.50
N LEU A 127 -5.12 3.06 -5.91
CA LEU A 127 -4.52 2.31 -7.01
C LEU A 127 -4.73 3.00 -8.36
N GLY A 128 -5.88 3.66 -8.57
CA GLY A 128 -6.14 4.43 -9.78
C GLY A 128 -5.16 5.59 -9.96
N GLY A 129 -4.82 6.28 -8.87
CA GLY A 129 -3.75 7.27 -8.80
C GLY A 129 -2.38 6.62 -8.91
N GLY A 130 -1.97 5.81 -7.93
CA GLY A 130 -0.60 5.30 -7.76
C GLY A 130 -0.05 4.44 -8.90
N ILE A 131 -0.88 3.65 -9.59
CA ILE A 131 -0.40 2.84 -10.72
C ILE A 131 0.14 3.75 -11.84
N LEU A 132 -0.59 4.82 -12.18
CA LEU A 132 -0.17 5.77 -13.21
C LEU A 132 0.71 6.89 -12.64
N GLY A 133 0.50 7.24 -11.37
CA GLY A 133 1.25 8.22 -10.60
C GLY A 133 2.71 7.83 -10.40
N THR A 134 3.06 6.54 -10.48
CA THR A 134 4.44 6.03 -10.55
C THR A 134 5.31 6.83 -11.54
N MET A 135 4.71 7.35 -12.62
CA MET A 135 5.38 8.15 -13.63
C MET A 135 5.95 9.48 -13.12
N HIS A 136 5.54 9.99 -11.95
CA HIS A 136 6.11 11.20 -11.35
C HIS A 136 7.60 11.09 -10.98
N HIS A 137 8.09 9.86 -10.82
CA HIS A 137 9.52 9.59 -10.62
C HIS A 137 10.31 9.57 -11.93
N LEU A 138 9.62 9.58 -13.07
CA LEU A 138 10.20 9.40 -14.40
C LEU A 138 10.25 10.70 -15.21
N TYR A 139 9.82 11.83 -14.64
CA TYR A 139 9.76 13.12 -15.34
C TYR A 139 11.06 13.50 -16.03
N PHE A 140 12.19 13.27 -15.35
CA PHE A 140 13.49 13.74 -15.79
C PHE A 140 14.49 12.60 -16.05
N THR A 141 13.98 11.38 -16.29
CA THR A 141 14.80 10.17 -16.52
C THR A 141 14.82 9.72 -17.98
N GLY A 142 14.60 10.65 -18.92
CA GLY A 142 14.62 10.37 -20.37
C GLY A 142 13.30 9.84 -20.94
N THR A 143 12.15 10.23 -20.35
CA THR A 143 10.82 9.85 -20.83
C THR A 143 10.17 10.97 -21.67
N PRO A 144 9.22 10.63 -22.57
CA PRO A 144 8.52 11.65 -23.38
C PRO A 144 7.54 12.47 -22.53
N THR A 145 7.18 13.67 -23.01
CA THR A 145 6.26 14.61 -22.32
C THR A 145 4.91 13.99 -21.91
N ALA A 146 4.43 12.97 -22.63
CA ALA A 146 3.22 12.24 -22.25
C ALA A 146 3.33 11.57 -20.87
N VAL A 147 4.50 11.04 -20.51
CA VAL A 147 4.77 10.42 -19.20
C VAL A 147 4.71 11.47 -18.09
N LEU A 148 5.27 12.67 -18.35
CA LEU A 148 5.19 13.80 -17.43
C LEU A 148 3.74 14.25 -17.19
N ALA A 149 2.96 14.40 -18.26
CA ALA A 149 1.55 14.79 -18.16
C ALA A 149 0.70 13.75 -17.38
N LEU A 150 0.90 12.46 -17.65
CA LEU A 150 0.22 11.38 -16.95
C LEU A 150 0.64 11.31 -15.48
N GLY A 151 1.95 11.33 -15.20
CA GLY A 151 2.47 11.31 -13.83
C GLY A 151 1.89 12.44 -13.00
N ALA A 152 1.95 13.67 -13.50
CA ALA A 152 1.45 14.85 -12.77
C ALA A 152 -0.05 14.80 -12.50
N THR A 153 -0.84 14.30 -13.46
CA THR A 153 -2.29 14.24 -13.32
C THR A 153 -2.70 13.15 -12.33
N PHE A 154 -2.14 11.95 -12.44
CA PHE A 154 -2.56 10.80 -11.64
C PHE A 154 -1.97 10.81 -10.23
N SER A 155 -0.74 11.30 -10.04
CA SER A 155 -0.16 11.41 -8.70
C SER A 155 -0.86 12.48 -7.84
N ALA A 156 -1.46 13.51 -8.46
CA ALA A 156 -2.30 14.46 -7.75
C ALA A 156 -3.57 13.82 -7.17
N LEU A 157 -4.08 12.73 -7.79
CA LEU A 157 -5.25 12.00 -7.29
C LEU A 157 -4.92 11.15 -6.06
N GLU A 158 -3.64 10.82 -5.82
CA GLU A 158 -3.20 10.00 -4.68
C GLU A 158 -3.37 10.69 -3.33
N ILE A 159 -3.54 12.02 -3.31
CA ILE A 159 -3.73 12.80 -2.08
C ILE A 159 -5.16 12.67 -1.55
N VAL A 160 -6.13 12.40 -2.42
CA VAL A 160 -7.56 12.33 -2.08
C VAL A 160 -7.89 11.26 -1.01
N PRO A 161 -7.38 10.01 -1.09
CA PRO A 161 -7.75 8.95 -0.15
C PRO A 161 -7.05 9.03 1.22
N LEU A 162 -5.92 9.72 1.36
CA LEU A 162 -5.13 9.77 2.61
C LEU A 162 -5.87 10.48 3.75
N VAL A 163 -6.85 11.32 3.40
CA VAL A 163 -7.61 12.15 4.34
C VAL A 163 -8.77 11.37 5.00
N LEU A 164 -9.44 10.51 4.23
CA LEU A 164 -10.74 9.95 4.61
C LEU A 164 -10.66 8.94 5.77
N ILE A 165 -9.65 8.07 5.77
CA ILE A 165 -9.51 7.03 6.81
C ILE A 165 -9.05 7.62 8.14
N GLY A 166 -8.29 8.74 8.10
CA GLY A 166 -7.78 9.40 9.31
C GLY A 166 -8.86 10.05 10.13
N PHE A 167 -9.78 10.73 9.46
CA PHE A 167 -10.95 11.31 10.10
C PHE A 167 -11.87 10.24 10.67
N GLU A 168 -12.17 9.17 9.93
CA GLU A 168 -13.06 8.10 10.42
C GLU A 168 -12.45 7.34 11.62
N GLY A 169 -11.12 7.15 11.64
CA GLY A 169 -10.40 6.54 12.76
C GLY A 169 -10.35 7.42 14.02
N TYR A 170 -10.08 8.73 13.86
CA TYR A 170 -10.08 9.68 14.98
C TYR A 170 -11.48 9.90 15.55
N GLU A 171 -12.49 10.03 14.69
CA GLU A 171 -13.89 10.23 15.08
C GLU A 171 -14.44 9.01 15.83
N ASN A 172 -14.14 7.78 15.37
CA ASN A 172 -14.52 6.58 16.13
C ASN A 172 -13.76 6.46 17.46
N LEU A 173 -12.51 6.94 17.57
CA LEU A 173 -11.80 6.98 18.85
C LEU A 173 -12.45 7.93 19.85
N THR A 174 -12.79 9.13 19.37
CA THR A 174 -13.35 10.20 20.19
C THR A 174 -14.79 9.92 20.58
N LEU A 175 -15.59 9.33 19.67
CA LEU A 175 -16.93 8.80 19.95
C LEU A 175 -16.89 7.60 20.89
N SER A 176 -15.79 6.84 20.92
CA SER A 176 -15.72 5.60 21.71
C SER A 176 -15.54 5.78 23.21
N ARG A 177 -15.05 6.91 23.75
CA ARG A 177 -14.84 7.17 25.22
C ARG A 177 -14.70 5.87 26.05
N ALA A 178 -13.61 5.17 25.75
CA ALA A 178 -13.57 3.75 25.48
C ALA A 178 -14.03 2.77 26.58
N ARG A 179 -14.73 1.70 26.15
CA ARG A 179 -15.03 0.50 26.96
C ARG A 179 -13.78 0.03 27.71
N PRO A 180 -13.89 -0.58 28.92
CA PRO A 180 -12.73 -0.89 29.77
C PRO A 180 -11.59 -1.64 29.06
N TRP A 181 -11.90 -2.53 28.11
CA TRP A 181 -10.91 -3.32 27.37
C TRP A 181 -10.09 -2.53 26.35
N VAL A 182 -10.57 -1.39 25.86
CA VAL A 182 -9.83 -0.57 24.87
C VAL A 182 -8.57 0.03 25.49
N SER A 183 -8.55 0.22 26.81
CA SER A 183 -7.36 0.63 27.55
C SER A 183 -6.17 -0.32 27.32
N ALA A 184 -6.43 -1.62 27.12
CA ALA A 184 -5.41 -2.63 26.84
C ALA A 184 -4.78 -2.46 25.44
N TYR A 185 -5.49 -1.87 24.49
CA TYR A 185 -5.05 -1.64 23.11
C TYR A 185 -4.71 -0.18 22.82
N ARG A 186 -4.58 0.66 23.86
CA ARG A 186 -4.33 2.10 23.73
C ARG A 186 -3.16 2.42 22.81
N TRP A 187 -2.02 1.75 22.98
CA TRP A 187 -0.81 2.04 22.22
C TRP A 187 -0.94 1.69 20.73
N PRO A 188 -1.31 0.45 20.33
CA PRO A 188 -1.57 0.12 18.93
C PRO A 188 -2.52 1.09 18.25
N ILE A 189 -3.58 1.47 18.94
CA ILE A 189 -4.57 2.43 18.43
C ILE A 189 -3.93 3.81 18.20
N LEU A 190 -3.15 4.33 19.14
CA LEU A 190 -2.44 5.61 18.98
C LEU A 190 -1.43 5.57 17.83
N PHE A 191 -0.74 4.44 17.62
CA PHE A 191 0.13 4.27 16.47
C PHE A 191 -0.65 4.33 15.15
N PHE A 192 -1.84 3.71 15.06
CA PHE A 192 -2.67 3.83 13.86
C PHE A 192 -3.12 5.27 13.61
N VAL A 193 -3.48 6.02 14.65
CA VAL A 193 -3.81 7.45 14.52
C VAL A 193 -2.59 8.25 14.04
N ALA A 194 -1.40 7.97 14.58
CA ALA A 194 -0.16 8.61 14.15
C ALA A 194 0.21 8.27 12.70
N VAL A 195 -0.01 7.02 12.26
CA VAL A 195 0.17 6.60 10.86
C VAL A 195 -0.70 7.46 9.96
N THR A 196 -1.98 7.66 10.28
CA THR A 196 -2.83 8.46 9.39
C THR A 196 -2.51 9.95 9.41
N PHE A 197 -2.07 10.48 10.55
CA PHE A 197 -1.54 11.84 10.62
C PHE A 197 -0.32 12.01 9.69
N TRP A 198 0.66 11.11 9.77
CA TRP A 198 1.86 11.17 8.93
C TRP A 198 1.57 10.83 7.47
N ASN A 199 0.52 10.07 7.17
CA ASN A 199 0.08 9.86 5.81
C ASN A 199 -0.41 11.19 5.19
N LEU A 200 -1.23 11.95 5.93
CA LEU A 200 -1.68 13.27 5.48
C LEU A 200 -0.53 14.29 5.36
N VAL A 201 0.31 14.40 6.40
CA VAL A 201 1.35 15.43 6.45
C VAL A 201 2.56 15.06 5.59
N GLY A 202 3.06 13.84 5.74
CA GLY A 202 4.24 13.35 5.03
C GLY A 202 3.94 13.08 3.56
N ALA A 203 3.09 12.10 3.26
CA ALA A 203 2.77 11.74 1.87
C ALA A 203 1.89 12.81 1.18
N GLY A 204 0.86 13.29 1.86
CA GLY A 204 -0.05 14.29 1.29
C GLY A 204 0.60 15.68 1.10
N LEU A 205 0.88 16.40 2.18
CA LEU A 205 1.34 17.80 2.09
C LEU A 205 2.76 17.91 1.56
N LEU A 206 3.71 17.18 2.15
CA LEU A 206 5.12 17.28 1.76
C LEU A 206 5.40 16.55 0.45
N GLY A 207 4.71 15.44 0.17
CA GLY A 207 4.79 14.78 -1.14
C GLY A 207 4.26 15.67 -2.25
N PHE A 208 3.10 16.33 -2.08
CA PHE A 208 2.57 17.22 -3.11
C PHE A 208 3.43 18.47 -3.33
N LEU A 209 4.12 18.97 -2.30
CA LEU A 209 5.04 20.10 -2.42
C LEU A 209 6.12 19.86 -3.49
N ILE A 210 6.51 18.61 -3.71
CA ILE A 210 7.56 18.21 -4.67
C ILE A 210 7.02 17.44 -5.88
N ASN A 211 5.69 17.36 -6.04
CA ASN A 211 5.04 16.51 -7.05
C ASN A 211 4.83 17.17 -8.44
N PRO A 212 4.45 18.46 -8.55
CA PRO A 212 4.38 19.12 -9.84
C PRO A 212 5.76 19.23 -10.50
N PRO A 213 5.86 19.04 -11.84
CA PRO A 213 7.10 19.14 -12.59
C PRO A 213 7.64 20.58 -12.72
#